data_AF-A0A9D4MYX3-F1
#
_entry.id   AF-A0A9D4MYX3-F1
#
_cell.length_a   1.000
_cell.length_b   1.000
_cell.length_c   1.000
_cell.angle_alpha   90.00
_cell.angle_beta   90.00
_cell.angle_gamma   90.00
#
_symmetry.space_group_name_H-M   'P 1'
#
loop_
_entity.id
_entity.type
_entity.pdbx_description
1 polymer ?
#
loop_
_entity_poly.entity_id
_entity_poly.type
_entity_poly.pdbx_seq_one_letter_code
_entity_poly.pdbx_strand_id
1 'polypeptide(L)'
;MQIPVLMFLALLVGQSSAIINYYLESYCNGYSWPIDMSILDTVRLRLTSSLRYNNNMNCSVSLTTSSSKQLMYYFRSFDVENSDSCQYDFLEMHDGTSLRAPYANGFYGKQCGSYVDPFVYTTSNSALTLWFKSDNSNTGKGFDMIITSYHTGICDPDEYSCSNGRCVENYLTCNGYNPCGDHSDCALTVGGIAGIAVGSVC
;
A
#
# COMPACT_ATOMS: atom_id res chain seq x y z
N MET A 1 26.72 4.37 0.08
CA MET A 1 26.25 4.46 -1.32
C MET A 1 25.76 3.07 -1.70
N GLN A 2 24.51 2.77 -1.41
CA GLN A 2 23.92 1.47 -1.74
C GLN A 2 22.45 1.69 -2.05
N ILE A 3 22.20 1.93 -3.33
CA ILE A 3 20.91 1.67 -3.94
C ILE A 3 20.61 0.20 -3.60
N PRO A 4 19.47 -0.15 -2.99
CA PRO A 4 19.17 -1.56 -2.76
C PRO A 4 19.13 -2.22 -4.13
N VAL A 5 19.98 -3.22 -4.31
CA VAL A 5 20.20 -3.97 -5.56
C VAL A 5 18.89 -4.52 -6.16
N LEU A 6 17.81 -4.58 -5.37
CA LEU A 6 16.46 -4.88 -5.84
C LEU A 6 15.90 -3.88 -6.87
N MET A 7 16.28 -2.60 -6.84
CA MET A 7 15.73 -1.59 -7.76
C MET A 7 16.27 -1.76 -9.20
N PHE A 8 17.45 -2.37 -9.38
CA PHE A 8 18.02 -2.62 -10.71
C PHE A 8 17.55 -3.92 -11.36
N LEU A 9 17.09 -4.90 -10.59
CA LEU A 9 16.55 -6.14 -11.15
C LEU A 9 15.14 -5.96 -11.73
N ALA A 10 14.32 -5.06 -11.19
CA ALA A 10 12.97 -4.79 -11.71
C ALA A 10 12.99 -4.09 -13.09
N LEU A 11 14.06 -3.38 -13.44
CA LEU A 11 14.19 -2.68 -14.73
C LEU A 11 14.76 -3.56 -15.86
N LEU A 12 15.32 -4.74 -15.56
CA LEU A 12 15.97 -5.62 -16.55
C LEU A 12 15.09 -6.79 -17.02
N VAL A 13 13.97 -7.04 -16.35
CA VAL A 13 12.92 -8.00 -16.76
C VAL A 13 11.68 -7.18 -17.04
N GLY A 14 11.31 -7.02 -18.32
CA GLY A 14 10.12 -6.28 -18.72
C GLY A 14 8.92 -6.63 -17.85
N GLN A 15 8.24 -5.58 -17.36
CA GLN A 15 6.95 -5.58 -16.64
C GLN A 15 6.53 -6.95 -16.09
N SER A 16 7.07 -7.30 -14.93
CA SER A 16 6.57 -8.44 -14.16
C SER A 16 5.19 -8.10 -13.59
N SER A 17 4.18 -8.93 -13.87
CA SER A 17 2.84 -8.86 -13.28
C SER A 17 2.81 -9.09 -11.76
N ALA A 18 3.97 -9.17 -11.10
CA ALA A 18 4.09 -9.43 -9.68
C ALA A 18 4.19 -8.12 -8.87
N ILE A 19 3.22 -7.90 -7.98
CA ILE A 19 3.30 -6.84 -6.97
C ILE A 19 4.58 -7.03 -6.13
N ILE A 20 5.38 -5.97 -6.06
CA ILE A 20 6.64 -5.98 -5.30
C ILE A 20 6.32 -5.87 -3.80
N ASN A 21 6.98 -6.72 -3.01
CA ASN A 21 6.82 -6.75 -1.56
C ASN A 21 7.88 -5.86 -0.91
N TYR A 22 7.42 -4.92 -0.08
CA TYR A 22 8.25 -4.05 0.75
C TYR A 22 8.04 -4.35 2.23
N TYR A 23 9.08 -4.12 3.03
CA TYR A 23 9.05 -4.31 4.48
C TYR A 23 9.46 -3.02 5.19
N LEU A 24 8.57 -2.43 5.98
CA LEU A 24 8.82 -1.17 6.68
C LEU A 24 9.97 -1.27 7.67
N GLU A 25 10.25 -2.45 8.23
CA GLU A 25 11.42 -2.68 9.09
C GLU A 25 12.77 -2.37 8.42
N SER A 26 12.82 -2.35 7.08
CA SER A 26 14.02 -1.93 6.33
C SER A 26 14.24 -0.41 6.33
N TYR A 27 13.25 0.36 6.80
CA TYR A 27 13.20 1.83 6.79
C TYR A 27 13.37 2.42 8.19
N CYS A 28 13.83 1.62 9.16
CA CYS A 28 14.12 2.09 10.52
C CYS A 28 15.48 2.81 10.58
N ASN A 29 15.63 3.72 11.55
CA ASN A 29 16.88 4.41 11.87
C ASN A 29 17.32 5.54 10.89
N GLY A 30 16.37 6.20 10.24
CA GLY A 30 16.48 7.62 9.87
C GLY A 30 17.00 7.98 8.47
N TYR A 31 17.41 7.03 7.65
CA TYR A 31 17.76 7.30 6.25
C TYR A 31 17.06 6.31 5.32
N SER A 32 15.92 6.72 4.79
CA SER A 32 15.23 5.95 3.77
C SER A 32 14.88 6.81 2.56
N TRP A 33 15.14 6.27 1.38
CA TRP A 33 14.68 6.86 0.14
C TRP A 33 13.16 6.64 0.00
N PRO A 34 12.42 7.59 -0.58
CA PRO A 34 11.01 7.39 -0.88
C PRO A 34 10.80 6.16 -1.77
N ILE A 35 9.66 5.48 -1.59
CA ILE A 35 9.20 4.47 -2.55
C ILE A 35 8.54 5.20 -3.71
N ASP A 36 9.12 5.06 -4.90
CA ASP A 36 8.64 5.72 -6.11
C ASP A 36 7.53 4.91 -6.77
N MET A 37 6.29 5.30 -6.48
CA MET A 37 5.07 4.70 -7.01
C MET A 37 4.78 5.11 -8.46
N SER A 38 5.54 6.05 -9.05
CA SER A 38 5.42 6.38 -10.48
C SER A 38 6.08 5.33 -11.39
N ILE A 39 6.93 4.47 -10.81
CA ILE A 39 7.62 3.38 -11.50
C ILE A 39 7.01 2.02 -11.12
N LEU A 40 6.54 1.90 -9.87
CA LEU A 40 6.10 0.63 -9.30
C LEU A 40 4.60 0.37 -9.50
N ASP A 41 3.80 1.42 -9.63
CA ASP A 41 2.34 1.44 -9.74
C ASP A 41 1.59 0.85 -8.54
N THR A 42 1.92 -0.36 -8.10
CA THR A 42 1.36 -0.99 -6.91
C THR A 42 2.43 -1.71 -6.09
N VAL A 43 2.31 -1.65 -4.77
CA VAL A 43 3.19 -2.36 -3.84
C VAL A 43 2.39 -3.01 -2.73
N ARG A 44 2.92 -4.12 -2.21
CA ARG A 44 2.48 -4.71 -0.95
C ARG A 44 3.47 -4.32 0.13
N LEU A 45 3.06 -3.47 1.06
CA LEU A 45 3.87 -3.03 2.18
C LEU A 45 3.48 -3.80 3.43
N ARG A 46 4.45 -4.50 4.03
CA ARG A 46 4.30 -5.20 5.31
C ARG A 46 5.15 -4.51 6.35
N LEU A 47 4.74 -4.56 7.62
CA LEU A 47 5.59 -4.02 8.69
C LEU A 47 6.90 -4.81 8.81
N THR A 48 6.80 -6.13 8.85
CA THR A 48 7.93 -7.04 9.11
C THR A 48 7.85 -8.29 8.23
N SER A 49 9.02 -8.87 7.95
CA SER A 49 9.19 -10.19 7.33
C SER A 49 9.09 -11.33 8.33
N SER A 50 9.20 -11.03 9.62
CA SER A 50 9.10 -11.98 10.73
C SER A 50 7.64 -12.25 11.11
N LEU A 51 7.40 -13.23 11.99
CA LEU A 51 6.06 -13.53 12.49
C LEU A 51 5.45 -12.41 13.33
N ARG A 52 6.30 -11.61 13.98
CA ARG A 52 5.93 -10.46 14.80
C ARG A 52 6.97 -9.36 14.59
N TYR A 53 6.55 -8.10 14.72
CA TYR A 53 7.48 -6.97 14.64
C TYR A 53 8.38 -6.93 15.88
N ASN A 54 9.48 -6.17 15.80
CA ASN A 54 10.45 -6.04 16.90
C ASN A 54 10.07 -4.91 17.86
N ASN A 55 10.57 -5.00 19.09
CA ASN A 55 10.51 -3.89 20.06
C ASN A 55 11.44 -2.75 19.64
N ASN A 56 11.17 -1.55 20.14
CA ASN A 56 11.97 -0.34 19.97
C ASN A 56 12.15 0.07 18.50
N MET A 57 11.17 -0.23 17.65
CA MET A 57 11.19 0.18 16.25
C MET A 57 10.85 1.66 16.14
N ASN A 58 11.50 2.34 15.20
CA ASN A 58 11.16 3.70 14.78
C ASN A 58 11.44 3.81 13.29
N CYS A 59 10.39 3.61 12.49
CA CYS A 59 10.51 3.34 11.06
C CYS A 59 9.55 4.24 10.30
N SER A 60 10.05 4.91 9.29
CA SER A 60 9.24 5.81 8.47
C SER A 60 9.61 5.70 7.00
N VAL A 61 8.58 5.79 6.16
CA VAL A 61 8.73 5.77 4.71
C VAL A 61 7.73 6.72 4.09
N SER A 62 8.16 7.40 3.04
CA SER A 62 7.31 8.19 2.16
C SER A 62 7.14 7.44 0.86
N LEU A 63 5.90 7.29 0.39
CA LEU A 63 5.57 6.80 -0.94
C LEU A 63 5.14 8.00 -1.77
N THR A 64 5.72 8.15 -2.96
CA THR A 64 5.47 9.30 -3.84
C THR A 64 5.15 8.83 -5.25
N THR A 65 4.17 9.42 -5.89
CA THR A 65 3.82 9.20 -7.30
C THR A 65 3.91 10.50 -8.11
N SER A 66 3.70 10.41 -9.42
CA SER A 66 3.61 11.56 -10.32
C SER A 66 2.56 12.56 -9.86
N SER A 67 2.78 13.86 -10.11
CA SER A 67 1.89 14.92 -9.63
C SER A 67 0.45 14.87 -10.17
N SER A 68 0.20 14.12 -11.25
CA SER A 68 -1.13 13.86 -11.81
C SER A 68 -1.83 12.64 -11.22
N LYS A 69 -1.12 11.81 -10.44
CA LYS A 69 -1.64 10.58 -9.83
C LYS A 69 -1.83 10.79 -8.32
N GLN A 70 -2.73 10.00 -7.73
CA GLN A 70 -2.96 9.88 -6.30
C GLN A 70 -2.62 8.45 -5.86
N LEU A 71 -2.55 8.23 -4.54
CA LEU A 71 -2.36 6.91 -3.95
C LEU A 71 -3.65 6.46 -3.29
N MET A 72 -4.11 5.26 -3.61
CA MET A 72 -5.11 4.55 -2.84
C MET A 72 -4.43 3.47 -1.99
N TYR A 73 -5.04 3.11 -0.87
CA TYR A 73 -4.52 2.06 -0.02
C TYR A 73 -5.60 1.38 0.82
N TYR A 74 -5.34 0.13 1.20
CA TYR A 74 -6.17 -0.64 2.12
C TYR A 74 -5.35 -1.67 2.90
N PHE A 75 -5.83 -2.03 4.08
CA PHE A 75 -5.21 -3.04 4.94
C PHE A 75 -5.77 -4.41 4.61
N ARG A 76 -4.87 -5.39 4.45
CA ARG A 76 -5.21 -6.82 4.37
C ARG A 76 -5.17 -7.47 5.76
N SER A 77 -4.31 -6.95 6.64
CA SER A 77 -4.28 -7.32 8.05
C SER A 77 -3.68 -6.19 8.89
N PHE A 78 -4.11 -6.08 10.14
CA PHE A 78 -3.59 -5.12 11.11
C PHE A 78 -3.61 -5.78 12.49
N ASP A 79 -2.46 -5.78 13.18
CA ASP A 79 -2.26 -6.38 14.50
C ASP A 79 -1.07 -5.69 15.19
N VAL A 80 -1.35 -4.57 15.82
CA VAL A 80 -0.41 -3.74 16.59
C VAL A 80 -0.86 -3.75 18.05
N GLU A 81 0.07 -3.71 19.01
CA GLU A 81 -0.25 -3.76 20.44
C GLU A 81 -1.34 -2.75 20.81
N ASN A 82 -2.45 -3.26 21.35
CA ASN A 82 -3.55 -2.41 21.77
C ASN A 82 -3.22 -1.71 23.09
N SER A 83 -3.34 -0.39 23.13
CA SER A 83 -3.15 0.41 24.34
C SER A 83 -4.03 1.66 24.30
N ASP A 84 -4.31 2.24 25.47
CA ASP A 84 -5.09 3.48 25.54
C ASP A 84 -4.41 4.58 24.71
N SER A 85 -5.16 5.14 23.75
CA SER A 85 -4.66 6.15 22.79
C SER A 85 -3.41 5.72 21.99
N CYS A 86 -3.16 4.41 21.88
CA CYS A 86 -2.01 3.84 21.15
C CYS A 86 -0.67 4.45 21.59
N GLN A 87 -0.49 4.55 22.91
CA GLN A 87 0.67 5.23 23.49
C GLN A 87 1.96 4.40 23.46
N TYR A 88 1.85 3.07 23.39
CA TYR A 88 2.99 2.14 23.31
C TYR A 88 3.40 1.94 21.86
N ASP A 89 2.64 1.12 21.13
CA ASP A 89 2.85 0.87 19.71
C ASP A 89 1.79 1.56 18.84
N PHE A 90 2.21 2.07 17.69
CA PHE A 90 1.28 2.71 16.76
C PHE A 90 1.78 2.76 15.32
N LEU A 91 0.82 2.85 14.41
CA LEU A 91 0.99 3.37 13.06
C LEU A 91 0.34 4.76 12.95
N GLU A 92 1.07 5.72 12.44
CA GLU A 92 0.56 7.01 11.96
C GLU A 92 0.74 7.10 10.44
N MET A 93 -0.24 7.72 9.76
CA MET A 93 -0.24 7.91 8.31
C MET A 93 -0.58 9.36 7.99
N HIS A 94 0.16 9.96 7.05
CA HIS A 94 0.06 11.36 6.69
C HIS A 94 -0.10 11.54 5.17
N ASP A 95 -1.03 12.40 4.77
CA ASP A 95 -1.34 12.73 3.38
C ASP A 95 -0.35 13.77 2.83
N GLY A 96 0.86 13.31 2.55
CA GLY A 96 1.93 14.12 2.00
C GLY A 96 3.30 13.47 2.13
N THR A 97 4.34 14.25 1.86
CA THR A 97 5.73 13.77 1.77
C THR A 97 6.46 13.72 3.12
N SER A 98 5.82 14.14 4.22
CA SER A 98 6.44 14.14 5.55
C SER A 98 5.42 14.00 6.68
N LEU A 99 5.91 13.72 7.89
CA LEU A 99 5.13 13.67 9.13
C LEU A 99 4.54 15.02 9.57
N ARG A 100 4.86 16.11 8.86
CA ARG A 100 4.24 17.42 9.07
C ARG A 100 2.96 17.61 8.26
N ALA A 101 2.69 16.72 7.31
CA ALA A 101 1.46 16.76 6.53
C ALA A 101 0.26 16.36 7.41
N PRO A 102 -0.97 16.75 7.02
CA PRO A 102 -2.18 16.32 7.71
C PRO A 102 -2.29 14.79 7.80
N TYR A 103 -3.03 14.28 8.78
CA TYR A 103 -3.32 12.85 8.84
C TYR A 103 -4.03 12.38 7.57
N ALA A 104 -3.72 11.15 7.16
CA ALA A 104 -4.32 10.55 5.99
C ALA A 104 -5.83 10.34 6.19
N ASN A 105 -6.58 10.34 5.09
CA ASN A 105 -8.03 10.16 5.15
C ASN A 105 -8.39 8.83 5.84
N GLY A 106 -9.35 8.84 6.77
CA GLY A 106 -9.71 7.69 7.60
C GLY A 106 -8.81 7.47 8.82
N PHE A 107 -7.74 8.26 8.98
CA PHE A 107 -6.82 8.20 10.11
C PHE A 107 -6.98 9.46 10.99
N TYR A 108 -7.26 9.26 12.28
CA TYR A 108 -7.37 10.34 13.26
C TYR A 108 -6.24 10.25 14.29
N GLY A 109 -5.00 10.25 13.80
CA GLY A 109 -3.80 10.04 14.62
C GLY A 109 -3.39 8.57 14.71
N LYS A 110 -2.78 8.21 15.84
CA LYS A 110 -2.21 6.88 16.11
C LYS A 110 -3.24 5.78 16.01
N GLN A 111 -2.91 4.72 15.28
CA GLN A 111 -3.72 3.51 15.16
C GLN A 111 -2.97 2.30 15.74
N CYS A 112 -3.70 1.48 16.49
CA CYS A 112 -3.22 0.24 17.12
C CYS A 112 -4.41 -0.72 17.35
N GLY A 113 -4.12 -1.92 17.86
CA GLY A 113 -5.09 -3.01 17.97
C GLY A 113 -5.12 -3.90 16.74
N SER A 114 -6.19 -4.69 16.61
CA SER A 114 -6.33 -5.72 15.57
C SER A 114 -7.51 -5.51 14.63
N TYR A 115 -8.12 -4.32 14.65
CA TYR A 115 -9.25 -4.01 13.78
C TYR A 115 -8.74 -3.66 12.38
N VAL A 116 -9.28 -4.35 11.38
CA VAL A 116 -9.06 -4.03 9.97
C VAL A 116 -10.35 -3.42 9.46
N ASP A 117 -10.28 -2.16 9.10
CA ASP A 117 -11.39 -1.50 8.41
C ASP A 117 -11.49 -2.04 6.96
N PRO A 118 -12.66 -2.50 6.49
CA PRO A 118 -12.85 -2.91 5.11
C PRO A 118 -12.79 -1.76 4.09
N PHE A 119 -12.59 -0.50 4.52
CA PHE A 119 -12.56 0.63 3.60
C PHE A 119 -11.25 0.77 2.81
N VAL A 120 -11.40 1.28 1.59
CA VAL A 120 -10.30 1.79 0.75
C VAL A 120 -10.18 3.28 0.96
N TYR A 121 -8.96 3.73 1.26
CA TYR A 121 -8.65 5.13 1.48
C TYR A 121 -7.86 5.70 0.29
N THR A 122 -7.84 7.02 0.18
CA THR A 122 -7.11 7.76 -0.85
C THR A 122 -6.40 8.96 -0.26
N THR A 123 -5.25 9.29 -0.82
CA THR A 123 -4.57 10.57 -0.59
C THR A 123 -5.29 11.70 -1.35
N SER A 124 -5.16 12.93 -0.85
CA SER A 124 -5.57 14.12 -1.58
C SER A 124 -4.52 14.56 -2.59
N ASN A 125 -3.24 14.23 -2.34
CA ASN A 125 -2.10 14.58 -3.20
C ASN A 125 -1.35 13.32 -3.69
N SER A 126 -0.16 13.50 -4.27
CA SER A 126 0.65 12.45 -4.87
C SER A 126 1.62 11.76 -3.88
N ALA A 127 1.36 11.81 -2.57
CA ALA A 127 2.26 11.23 -1.57
C ALA A 127 1.54 10.74 -0.31
N LEU A 128 2.09 9.70 0.31
CA LEU A 128 1.64 9.11 1.57
C LEU A 128 2.87 8.80 2.44
N THR A 129 2.90 9.31 3.67
CA THR A 129 3.99 9.02 4.62
C THR A 129 3.48 8.17 5.77
N LEU A 130 4.19 7.09 6.07
CA LEU A 130 3.90 6.19 7.18
C LEU A 130 4.96 6.34 8.26
N TRP A 131 4.54 6.23 9.52
CA TRP A 131 5.42 6.16 10.67
C TRP A 131 4.94 5.09 11.63
N PHE A 132 5.77 4.08 11.84
CA PHE A 132 5.56 3.06 12.83
C PHE A 132 6.57 3.22 13.97
N LYS A 133 6.06 3.12 15.21
CA LYS A 133 6.89 3.09 16.40
C LYS A 133 6.42 2.00 17.35
N SER A 134 7.36 1.30 17.98
CA SER A 134 7.09 0.36 19.06
C SER A 134 7.90 0.63 20.32
N ASP A 135 7.39 0.16 21.46
CA ASP A 135 8.01 0.27 22.78
C ASP A 135 8.92 -0.94 23.10
N ASN A 136 9.31 -1.13 24.36
CA ASN A 136 10.27 -2.17 24.74
C ASN A 136 9.65 -3.56 25.00
N SER A 137 8.32 -3.72 24.81
CA SER A 137 7.57 -4.92 25.16
C SER A 137 6.45 -5.20 24.15
N ASN A 138 5.68 -6.28 24.38
CA ASN A 138 4.44 -6.63 23.68
C ASN A 138 4.37 -6.32 22.17
N THR A 139 4.65 -7.31 21.34
CA THR A 139 4.55 -7.14 19.88
C THR A 139 3.24 -7.69 19.32
N GLY A 140 2.99 -7.52 18.03
CA GLY A 140 1.92 -8.14 17.26
C GLY A 140 2.44 -8.62 15.90
N LYS A 141 1.57 -9.13 15.03
CA LYS A 141 1.95 -9.53 13.66
C LYS A 141 2.28 -8.33 12.76
N GLY A 142 1.90 -7.12 13.18
CA GLY A 142 2.06 -5.90 12.41
C GLY A 142 0.95 -5.70 11.40
N PHE A 143 1.25 -4.99 10.32
CA PHE A 143 0.28 -4.74 9.26
C PHE A 143 0.76 -5.26 7.90
N ASP A 144 -0.21 -5.47 7.02
CA ASP A 144 -0.04 -5.85 5.62
C ASP A 144 -1.02 -5.01 4.82
N MET A 145 -0.53 -4.18 3.90
CA MET A 145 -1.35 -3.25 3.13
C MET A 145 -0.94 -3.24 1.66
N ILE A 146 -1.89 -2.87 0.82
CA ILE A 146 -1.68 -2.62 -0.59
C ILE A 146 -1.79 -1.12 -0.82
N ILE A 147 -0.88 -0.59 -1.65
CA ILE A 147 -0.85 0.81 -2.03
C ILE A 147 -0.74 0.85 -3.55
N THR A 148 -1.68 1.54 -4.20
CA THR A 148 -1.77 1.62 -5.66
C THR A 148 -1.84 3.08 -6.11
N SER A 149 -1.02 3.42 -7.09
CA SER A 149 -1.03 4.67 -7.83
C SER A 149 -2.16 4.64 -8.85
N TYR A 150 -2.97 5.69 -8.90
CA TYR A 150 -4.05 5.81 -9.86
C TYR A 150 -4.25 7.27 -10.27
N HIS A 151 -4.93 7.52 -11.37
CA HIS A 151 -5.54 8.82 -11.62
C HIS A 151 -7.00 8.68 -12.00
N THR A 152 -7.67 9.81 -12.19
CA THR A 152 -9.05 9.87 -12.69
C THR A 152 -9.08 10.63 -14.01
N GLY A 153 -10.20 10.54 -14.73
CA GLY A 153 -10.37 11.19 -16.03
C GLY A 153 -10.37 10.18 -17.17
N ILE A 154 -9.73 10.55 -18.29
CA ILE A 154 -9.59 9.65 -19.43
C ILE A 154 -8.36 8.79 -19.18
N CYS A 155 -8.54 7.47 -19.16
CA CYS A 155 -7.44 6.53 -18.99
C CYS A 155 -6.59 6.46 -20.27
N ASP A 156 -5.30 6.26 -20.10
CA ASP A 156 -4.37 6.07 -21.22
C ASP A 156 -4.64 4.73 -21.94
N PRO A 157 -4.22 4.55 -23.21
CA PRO A 157 -4.51 3.35 -23.99
C PRO A 157 -4.00 2.03 -23.37
N ASP A 158 -3.01 2.11 -22.48
CA ASP A 158 -2.38 1.02 -21.74
C ASP A 158 -2.91 0.86 -20.29
N GLU A 159 -3.92 1.63 -19.91
CA GLU A 159 -4.57 1.55 -18.61
C GLU A 159 -5.95 0.87 -18.66
N TYR A 160 -6.36 0.36 -17.51
CA TYR A 160 -7.69 -0.18 -17.25
C TYR A 160 -8.57 0.87 -16.56
N SER A 161 -9.80 1.00 -17.07
CA SER A 161 -10.81 1.89 -16.52
C SER A 161 -11.68 1.15 -15.49
N CYS A 162 -11.50 1.49 -14.22
CA CYS A 162 -12.28 0.99 -13.10
C CYS A 162 -13.71 1.54 -13.13
N SER A 163 -14.66 0.80 -12.56
CA SER A 163 -16.07 1.21 -12.48
C SER A 163 -16.29 2.47 -11.64
N ASN A 164 -15.42 2.72 -10.65
CA ASN A 164 -15.38 3.96 -9.87
C ASN A 164 -14.67 5.15 -10.56
N GLY A 165 -14.28 5.01 -11.83
CA GLY A 165 -13.65 6.08 -12.61
C GLY A 165 -12.15 6.28 -12.36
N ARG A 166 -11.50 5.35 -11.65
CA ARG A 166 -10.04 5.30 -11.54
C ARG A 166 -9.42 4.64 -12.77
N CYS A 167 -8.23 5.09 -13.11
CA CYS A 167 -7.37 4.50 -14.11
C CYS A 167 -6.18 3.85 -13.40
N VAL A 168 -5.96 2.57 -13.69
CA VAL A 168 -4.87 1.76 -13.14
C VAL A 168 -4.18 1.02 -14.27
N GLU A 169 -2.93 0.62 -14.07
CA GLU A 169 -2.20 -0.09 -15.12
C GLU A 169 -2.88 -1.42 -15.50
N ASN A 170 -3.01 -1.67 -16.81
CA ASN A 170 -3.80 -2.80 -17.31
C ASN A 170 -3.21 -4.17 -16.89
N TYR A 171 -1.89 -4.26 -16.70
CA TYR A 171 -1.23 -5.48 -16.22
C TYR A 171 -1.55 -5.85 -14.76
N LEU A 172 -2.20 -4.94 -14.01
CA LEU A 172 -2.65 -5.17 -12.63
C LEU A 172 -4.03 -5.81 -12.54
N THR A 173 -4.74 -5.94 -13.66
CA THR A 173 -6.09 -6.50 -13.68
C THR A 173 -6.09 -8.00 -13.35
N CYS A 174 -7.09 -8.45 -12.61
CA CYS A 174 -7.31 -9.88 -12.31
C CYS A 174 -6.11 -10.62 -11.67
N ASN A 175 -5.24 -9.93 -10.92
CA ASN A 175 -4.00 -10.51 -10.37
C ASN A 175 -4.09 -10.97 -8.90
N GLY A 176 -5.30 -11.01 -8.32
CA GLY A 176 -5.53 -11.38 -6.92
C GLY A 176 -5.34 -10.23 -5.92
N TYR A 177 -5.15 -9.01 -6.41
CA TYR A 177 -5.22 -7.77 -5.63
C TYR A 177 -6.29 -6.87 -6.24
N ASN A 178 -6.79 -5.92 -5.46
CA ASN A 178 -7.83 -4.97 -5.88
C ASN A 178 -7.22 -3.56 -6.11
N PRO A 179 -6.47 -3.31 -7.21
CA PRO A 179 -5.93 -2.00 -7.56
C PRO A 179 -7.01 -0.96 -7.86
N CYS A 180 -8.21 -1.37 -8.28
CA CYS A 180 -9.32 -0.42 -8.46
C CYS A 180 -9.91 0.05 -7.12
N GLY A 181 -9.79 -0.75 -6.06
CA GLY A 181 -10.36 -0.50 -4.73
C GLY A 181 -11.86 -0.78 -4.65
N ASP A 182 -12.51 -1.16 -5.74
CA ASP A 182 -13.93 -1.52 -5.82
C ASP A 182 -14.14 -2.93 -6.41
N HIS A 183 -13.06 -3.68 -6.63
CA HIS A 183 -13.02 -5.03 -7.23
C HIS A 183 -13.44 -5.05 -8.71
N SER A 184 -13.54 -3.90 -9.37
CA SER A 184 -13.90 -3.82 -10.79
C SER A 184 -12.76 -4.17 -11.75
N ASP A 185 -11.54 -4.34 -11.26
CA ASP A 185 -10.38 -4.85 -12.01
C ASP A 185 -10.46 -6.37 -12.28
N CYS A 186 -11.34 -7.07 -11.56
CA CYS A 186 -11.66 -8.48 -11.71
C CYS A 186 -13.00 -8.71 -12.45
N ALA A 187 -13.68 -7.66 -12.93
CA ALA A 187 -15.01 -7.77 -13.51
C ALA A 187 -14.99 -8.62 -14.79
N LEU A 188 -15.33 -9.91 -14.65
CA LEU A 188 -15.60 -10.81 -15.76
C LEU A 188 -16.60 -10.12 -16.69
N THR A 189 -16.19 -9.84 -17.93
CA THR A 189 -17.15 -9.56 -18.99
C THR A 189 -18.06 -10.79 -19.11
N VAL A 190 -19.32 -10.63 -18.73
CA VAL A 190 -20.38 -11.61 -18.98
C VAL A 190 -20.57 -11.68 -20.49
N GLY A 191 -19.75 -12.51 -21.15
CA GLY A 191 -19.67 -12.58 -22.61
C GLY A 191 -19.04 -13.85 -23.16
N GLY A 192 -18.83 -14.89 -22.36
CA GLY A 192 -18.26 -16.17 -22.81
C GLY A 192 -18.85 -17.36 -22.08
N ILE A 193 -19.69 -18.11 -22.79
CA ILE A 193 -20.13 -19.51 -22.58
C ILE A 193 -20.26 -20.04 -21.14
N ALA A 194 -21.48 -20.48 -20.82
CA ALA A 194 -21.83 -21.16 -19.57
C ALA A 194 -20.86 -22.29 -19.21
N GLY A 195 -20.33 -22.22 -17.97
CA GLY A 195 -19.71 -23.35 -17.31
C GLY A 195 -18.19 -23.33 -17.29
N ILE A 196 -17.62 -22.46 -16.45
CA ILE A 196 -16.56 -22.75 -15.46
C ILE A 196 -16.29 -21.41 -14.77
N ALA A 197 -16.87 -21.21 -13.59
CA ALA A 197 -16.43 -20.17 -12.69
C ALA A 197 -15.18 -20.68 -11.97
N VAL A 198 -13.99 -20.38 -12.50
CA VAL A 198 -12.81 -20.35 -11.63
C VAL A 198 -12.87 -18.98 -10.97
N GLY A 199 -13.52 -18.95 -9.80
CA GLY A 199 -13.61 -17.74 -9.00
C GLY A 199 -12.22 -17.32 -8.55
N SER A 200 -11.56 -16.48 -9.33
CA SER A 200 -10.62 -15.52 -8.79
C SER A 200 -11.46 -14.33 -8.36
N VAL A 201 -12.15 -14.50 -7.23
CA VAL A 201 -12.62 -13.36 -6.46
C VAL A 201 -11.33 -12.64 -6.06
N CYS A 202 -11.11 -11.44 -6.57
CA CYS A 202 -10.40 -10.43 -5.81
C CYS A 202 -11.06 -10.42 -4.41
#